data_AF-A0A370TYH4-F1
#
_entry.id   AF-A0A370TYH4-F1
#
_cell.length_a   1.000
_cell.length_b   1.000
_cell.length_c   1.000
_cell.angle_alpha   90.00
_cell.angle_beta   90.00
_cell.angle_gamma   90.00
#
_symmetry.space_group_name_H-M   'P 1'
#
loop_
_entity.id
_entity.type
_entity.pdbx_description
1 polymer ?
#
loop_
_entity_poly.entity_id
_entity_poly.type
_entity_poly.pdbx_seq_one_letter_code
_entity_poly.pdbx_strand_id
1 'polypeptide(L)'
;MAPVEIHSSPSLIPAATASTHVFLMGYLSFVAVRTIYRSYLALTPSSATRHREPLRRGHIQIFSALALASFAVALFSAFTFSSLSYRVWAAQRGVDLPGSLFGDKGALRGGEHPGRLHLIRWLNDTSFYQDVLEIISEKYRYFWWGQQINLGLVPWSIFLAIEGRRRNISNLWAFLALSQLANLSYAQNLFFLAILLTPVPLPENVRDMTRDSIPATSSRYSQLVGKIIPTKPEGFVPKPAPYIALLLANFACIFLIPFASNTTSFMTISYLSRALPFSFLALPYIIPTRWGSIHTHPHSAHNTYTTLFQTISIFSTILHLKATAVALFSNAPASYSYRHILLHPFEKEHHPALDRASTAVSRLLGAIGEHPAVSAAGWDVLLSGISLGIWAGIRGLDVREMLRSSAPSRASTKKLIEDAAPTAISVKEDAGEFIKAIDPSRSLRRSGRAKKNSASPDADESSSSASRLRRRGQLIAKELPKIPSIDVNDAPYHPIEGDRLEEGDECVEGDWEAAALAWGIISTGGLGVGSAGVYGAEVRAR
;
A
#
# COMPACT_ATOMS: atom_id res chain seq x y z
N MET A 1 -31.52 -31.64 -7.28
CA MET A 1 -31.88 -30.79 -8.43
C MET A 1 -31.80 -31.65 -9.68
N ALA A 2 -32.79 -31.58 -10.57
CA ALA A 2 -32.68 -32.20 -11.89
C ALA A 2 -31.60 -31.45 -12.70
N PRO A 3 -30.76 -32.14 -13.49
CA PRO A 3 -29.68 -31.51 -14.25
C PRO A 3 -30.26 -30.57 -15.32
N VAL A 4 -29.72 -29.35 -15.40
CA VAL A 4 -30.14 -28.39 -16.43
C VAL A 4 -29.41 -28.70 -17.74
N GLU A 5 -30.16 -29.06 -18.77
CA GLU A 5 -29.62 -29.41 -20.09
C GLU A 5 -28.79 -28.28 -20.71
N ILE A 6 -27.73 -28.65 -21.45
CA ILE A 6 -26.70 -27.72 -21.91
C ILE A 6 -26.90 -27.38 -23.39
N HIS A 7 -27.78 -26.41 -23.67
CA HIS A 7 -28.22 -26.11 -25.05
C HIS A 7 -27.37 -25.09 -25.82
N SER A 8 -26.38 -24.42 -25.22
CA SER A 8 -25.62 -23.33 -25.86
C SER A 8 -24.19 -23.72 -26.23
N SER A 9 -23.74 -23.24 -27.40
CA SER A 9 -22.33 -23.24 -27.81
C SER A 9 -21.54 -22.24 -26.94
N PRO A 10 -20.40 -22.64 -26.35
CA PRO A 10 -19.66 -21.77 -25.44
C PRO A 10 -19.01 -20.59 -26.18
N SER A 11 -19.18 -19.37 -25.65
CA SER A 11 -18.43 -18.21 -26.11
C SER A 11 -17.01 -18.21 -25.54
N LEU A 12 -16.04 -17.79 -26.34
CA LEU A 12 -14.65 -17.63 -25.90
C LEU A 12 -14.43 -16.32 -25.11
N ILE A 13 -15.38 -15.38 -25.15
CA ILE A 13 -15.20 -14.04 -24.56
C ILE A 13 -14.91 -14.12 -23.05
N PRO A 14 -15.67 -14.85 -22.22
CA PRO A 14 -15.42 -14.89 -20.77
C PRO A 14 -14.12 -15.62 -20.39
N ALA A 15 -13.74 -16.63 -21.18
CA ALA A 15 -12.44 -17.28 -21.02
C ALA A 15 -11.29 -16.34 -21.37
N ALA A 16 -11.44 -15.54 -22.43
CA ALA A 16 -10.47 -14.52 -22.82
C ALA A 16 -10.37 -13.40 -21.78
N THR A 17 -11.48 -12.95 -21.18
CA THR A 17 -11.43 -11.93 -20.11
C THR A 17 -10.71 -12.45 -18.86
N ALA A 18 -11.00 -13.68 -18.42
CA ALA A 18 -10.30 -14.29 -17.30
C ALA A 18 -8.79 -14.47 -17.58
N SER A 19 -8.45 -14.93 -18.78
CA SER A 19 -7.04 -15.08 -19.20
C SER A 19 -6.33 -13.72 -19.26
N THR A 20 -7.01 -12.69 -19.77
CA THR A 20 -6.49 -11.33 -19.86
C THR A 20 -6.28 -10.75 -18.46
N HIS A 21 -7.17 -11.02 -17.50
CA HIS A 21 -6.98 -10.60 -16.11
C HIS A 21 -5.72 -11.21 -15.51
N VAL A 22 -5.54 -12.54 -15.59
CA VAL A 22 -4.34 -13.22 -15.06
C VAL A 22 -3.06 -12.69 -15.72
N PHE A 23 -3.08 -12.53 -17.04
CA PHE A 23 -1.96 -11.95 -17.79
C PHE A 23 -1.65 -10.52 -17.34
N LEU A 24 -2.67 -9.68 -17.23
CA LEU A 24 -2.52 -8.27 -16.84
C LEU A 24 -1.99 -8.15 -15.41
N MET A 25 -2.46 -8.98 -14.48
CA MET A 25 -1.93 -9.04 -13.13
C MET A 25 -0.42 -9.35 -13.12
N GLY A 26 0.00 -10.40 -13.84
CA GLY A 26 1.41 -10.77 -13.94
C GLY A 26 2.27 -9.69 -14.63
N TYR A 27 1.75 -9.10 -15.71
CA TYR A 27 2.42 -8.02 -16.44
C TYR A 27 2.59 -6.77 -15.59
N LEU A 28 1.55 -6.35 -14.86
CA LEU A 28 1.61 -5.16 -14.00
C LEU A 28 2.51 -5.39 -12.79
N SER A 29 2.50 -6.59 -12.19
CA SER A 29 3.49 -6.96 -11.17
C SER A 29 4.92 -6.83 -11.70
N PHE A 30 5.18 -7.32 -12.92
CA PHE A 30 6.47 -7.17 -13.56
C PHE A 30 6.85 -5.69 -13.79
N VAL A 31 5.92 -4.85 -14.25
CA VAL A 31 6.14 -3.41 -14.42
C VAL A 31 6.44 -2.72 -13.08
N ALA A 32 5.70 -3.05 -12.02
CA ALA A 32 5.93 -2.51 -10.68
C ALA A 32 7.31 -2.91 -10.14
N VAL A 33 7.65 -4.21 -10.17
CA VAL A 33 8.96 -4.72 -9.74
C VAL A 33 10.10 -4.13 -10.56
N ARG A 34 9.94 -4.00 -11.88
CA ARG A 34 10.93 -3.36 -12.75
C ARG A 34 11.13 -1.90 -12.39
N THR A 35 10.06 -1.18 -12.04
CA THR A 35 10.13 0.21 -11.58
C THR A 35 10.94 0.31 -10.28
N ILE A 36 10.61 -0.54 -9.30
CA ILE A 36 11.30 -0.63 -8.01
C ILE A 36 12.79 -0.96 -8.21
N TYR A 37 13.09 -1.96 -9.05
CA TYR A 37 14.46 -2.39 -9.32
C TYR A 37 15.29 -1.30 -10.00
N ARG A 38 14.71 -0.55 -10.93
CA ARG A 38 15.38 0.58 -11.57
C ARG A 38 15.65 1.72 -10.61
N SER A 39 14.68 2.05 -9.76
CA SER A 39 14.89 3.00 -8.68
C SER A 39 16.06 2.56 -7.80
N TYR A 40 16.10 1.29 -7.39
CA TYR A 40 17.22 0.75 -6.62
C TYR A 40 18.58 0.91 -7.33
N LEU A 41 18.67 0.60 -8.63
CA LEU A 41 19.91 0.75 -9.39
C LEU A 41 20.34 2.21 -9.60
N ALA A 42 19.39 3.12 -9.78
CA ALA A 42 19.67 4.53 -10.02
C ALA A 42 20.20 5.26 -8.77
N LEU A 43 20.04 4.65 -7.60
CA LEU A 43 20.35 5.25 -6.31
C LEU A 43 21.51 4.51 -5.65
N THR A 44 22.73 4.78 -6.13
CA THR A 44 23.92 4.49 -5.32
C THR A 44 23.79 5.26 -4.00
N PRO A 45 23.98 4.60 -2.83
CA PRO A 45 23.82 5.27 -1.55
C PRO A 45 24.75 6.47 -1.50
N SER A 46 24.18 7.66 -1.31
CA SER A 46 24.97 8.85 -1.00
C SER A 46 25.84 8.57 0.23
N SER A 47 27.01 9.20 0.35
CA SER A 47 27.90 9.04 1.51
C SER A 47 27.15 9.26 2.83
N ALA A 48 26.16 10.15 2.84
CA ALA A 48 25.26 10.44 3.96
C ALA A 48 24.33 9.28 4.36
N THR A 49 23.93 8.42 3.43
CA THR A 49 22.95 7.32 3.67
C THR A 49 23.61 5.96 3.87
N ARG A 50 24.93 5.84 3.65
CA ARG A 50 25.69 4.59 3.72
C ARG A 50 25.66 3.94 5.11
N HIS A 51 25.65 4.72 6.19
CA HIS A 51 25.55 4.19 7.55
C HIS A 51 24.16 3.62 7.89
N ARG A 52 23.13 3.95 7.09
CA ARG A 52 21.71 3.58 7.29
C ARG A 52 21.26 2.38 6.46
N GLU A 53 22.16 1.86 5.63
CA GLU A 53 21.92 0.71 4.78
C GLU A 53 21.39 -0.54 5.52
N PRO A 54 21.86 -0.92 6.73
CA PRO A 54 21.36 -2.13 7.40
C PRO A 54 19.89 -2.00 7.82
N LEU A 55 19.45 -0.85 8.34
CA LEU A 55 18.06 -0.62 8.73
C LEU A 55 17.13 -0.64 7.51
N ARG A 56 17.54 0.04 6.44
CA ARG A 56 16.78 0.07 5.17
C ARG A 56 16.64 -1.33 4.58
N ARG A 57 17.68 -2.17 4.63
CA ARG A 57 17.61 -3.58 4.20
C ARG A 57 16.59 -4.37 5.02
N GLY A 58 16.52 -4.16 6.34
CA GLY A 58 15.51 -4.78 7.20
C GLY A 58 14.09 -4.39 6.81
N HIS A 59 13.81 -3.10 6.61
CA HIS A 59 12.49 -2.64 6.19
C HIS A 59 12.09 -3.17 4.80
N ILE A 60 13.04 -3.22 3.86
CA ILE A 60 12.82 -3.82 2.53
C ILE A 60 12.44 -5.31 2.66
N GLN A 61 13.12 -6.07 3.52
CA GLN A 61 12.79 -7.47 3.76
C GLN A 61 11.38 -7.64 4.34
N ILE A 62 11.00 -6.80 5.31
CA ILE A 62 9.66 -6.84 5.93
C ILE A 62 8.58 -6.60 4.88
N PHE A 63 8.66 -5.51 4.09
CA PHE A 63 7.64 -5.23 3.08
C PHE A 63 7.66 -6.19 1.89
N SER A 64 8.81 -6.78 1.56
CA SER A 64 8.89 -7.86 0.57
C SER A 64 8.18 -9.12 1.06
N ALA A 65 8.40 -9.50 2.33
CA ALA A 65 7.72 -10.64 2.94
C ALA A 65 6.21 -10.41 3.04
N LEU A 66 5.78 -9.21 3.45
CA LEU A 66 4.36 -8.82 3.48
C LEU A 66 3.74 -8.84 2.08
N ALA A 67 4.43 -8.33 1.05
CA ALA A 67 3.95 -8.39 -0.33
C ALA A 67 3.77 -9.84 -0.82
N LEU A 68 4.74 -10.73 -0.53
CA LEU A 68 4.64 -12.15 -0.88
C LEU A 68 3.50 -12.85 -0.13
N ALA A 69 3.34 -12.57 1.17
CA ALA A 69 2.23 -13.09 1.97
C ALA A 69 0.87 -12.62 1.42
N SER A 70 0.72 -11.33 1.14
CA SER A 70 -0.47 -10.75 0.51
C SER A 70 -0.81 -11.39 -0.82
N PHE A 71 0.19 -11.62 -1.67
CA PHE A 71 -0.01 -12.26 -2.97
C PHE A 71 -0.39 -13.74 -2.83
N ALA A 72 0.27 -14.47 -1.92
CA ALA A 72 -0.04 -15.87 -1.65
C ALA A 72 -1.47 -16.06 -1.13
N VAL A 73 -1.92 -15.19 -0.21
CA VAL A 73 -3.29 -15.20 0.30
C VAL A 73 -4.29 -14.88 -0.82
N ALA A 74 -4.02 -13.88 -1.67
CA ALA A 74 -4.88 -13.56 -2.81
C ALA A 74 -5.02 -14.75 -3.77
N LEU A 75 -3.90 -15.41 -4.11
CA LEU A 75 -3.90 -16.60 -4.96
C LEU A 75 -4.68 -17.76 -4.32
N PHE A 76 -4.46 -18.00 -3.03
CA PHE A 76 -5.16 -19.05 -2.29
C PHE A 76 -6.67 -18.83 -2.28
N SER A 77 -7.12 -17.60 -1.99
CA SER A 77 -8.56 -17.28 -2.00
C SER A 77 -9.15 -17.34 -3.41
N ALA A 78 -8.43 -16.84 -4.43
CA ALA A 78 -8.86 -16.91 -5.82
C ALA A 78 -9.01 -18.37 -6.30
N PHE A 79 -8.05 -19.23 -5.96
CA PHE A 79 -8.12 -20.65 -6.26
C PHE A 79 -9.28 -21.34 -5.53
N THR A 80 -9.46 -21.05 -4.24
CA THR A 80 -10.53 -21.64 -3.43
C THR A 80 -11.91 -21.23 -3.94
N PHE A 81 -12.11 -19.95 -4.27
CA PHE A 81 -13.35 -19.47 -4.87
C PHE A 81 -13.59 -20.06 -6.27
N SER A 82 -12.56 -20.12 -7.12
CA SER A 82 -12.67 -20.73 -8.46
C SER A 82 -13.04 -22.21 -8.39
N SER A 83 -12.42 -22.95 -7.46
CA SER A 83 -12.73 -24.36 -7.20
C SER A 83 -14.16 -24.54 -6.71
N LEU A 84 -14.63 -23.71 -5.77
CA LEU A 84 -16.01 -23.75 -5.28
C LEU A 84 -17.01 -23.45 -6.40
N SER A 85 -16.79 -22.38 -7.16
CA SER A 85 -17.63 -21.96 -8.28
C SER A 85 -17.73 -23.06 -9.36
N TYR A 86 -16.60 -23.66 -9.74
CA TYR A 86 -16.60 -24.77 -10.70
C TYR A 86 -17.36 -26.00 -10.19
N ARG A 87 -17.19 -26.37 -8.91
CA ARG A 87 -17.90 -27.52 -8.31
C ARG A 87 -19.40 -27.31 -8.27
N VAL A 88 -19.86 -26.11 -7.93
CA VAL A 88 -21.29 -25.76 -7.91
C VAL A 88 -21.87 -25.82 -9.32
N TRP A 89 -21.19 -25.22 -10.31
CA TRP A 89 -21.59 -25.29 -11.72
C TRP A 89 -21.66 -26.73 -12.22
N ALA A 90 -20.63 -27.55 -11.94
CA ALA A 90 -20.57 -28.94 -12.36
C ALA A 90 -21.71 -29.77 -11.74
N ALA A 91 -22.00 -29.59 -10.45
CA ALA A 91 -23.08 -30.28 -9.76
C ALA A 91 -24.47 -29.93 -10.32
N GLN A 92 -24.71 -28.67 -10.68
CA GLN A 92 -25.99 -28.22 -11.27
C GLN A 92 -26.22 -28.78 -12.69
N ARG A 93 -25.14 -29.08 -13.42
CA ARG A 93 -25.17 -29.57 -14.80
C ARG A 93 -24.96 -31.08 -14.93
N GLY A 94 -24.77 -31.79 -13.80
CA GLY A 94 -24.49 -33.22 -13.81
C GLY A 94 -23.16 -33.58 -14.47
N VAL A 95 -22.17 -32.68 -14.41
CA VAL A 95 -20.83 -32.90 -14.96
C VAL A 95 -19.96 -33.59 -13.90
N ASP A 96 -19.38 -34.73 -14.25
CA ASP A 96 -18.48 -35.47 -13.37
C ASP A 96 -17.20 -34.69 -13.08
N LEU A 97 -16.84 -34.61 -11.80
CA LEU A 97 -15.59 -34.01 -11.37
C LEU A 97 -14.40 -34.94 -11.69
N PRO A 98 -13.24 -34.40 -12.08
CA PRO A 98 -12.04 -35.21 -12.26
C PRO A 98 -11.67 -35.91 -10.96
N GLY A 99 -11.47 -37.23 -11.01
CA GLY A 99 -10.99 -38.02 -9.88
C GLY A 99 -9.47 -37.89 -9.65
N SER A 100 -8.74 -37.34 -10.63
CA SER A 100 -7.29 -37.19 -10.60
C SER A 100 -6.83 -36.09 -11.57
N LEU A 101 -5.60 -35.58 -11.44
CA LEU A 101 -5.02 -34.65 -12.42
C LEU A 101 -4.60 -35.35 -13.72
N PHE A 102 -4.14 -36.61 -13.62
CA PHE A 102 -3.59 -37.42 -14.70
C PHE A 102 -4.28 -38.80 -14.75
N GLY A 103 -4.34 -39.41 -15.94
CA GLY A 103 -4.92 -40.75 -16.14
C GLY A 103 -6.22 -40.74 -16.93
N ASP A 104 -6.93 -41.88 -16.94
CA ASP A 104 -8.17 -42.07 -17.72
C ASP A 104 -9.34 -41.21 -17.23
N LYS A 105 -9.29 -40.75 -15.97
CA LYS A 105 -10.21 -39.76 -15.37
C LYS A 105 -9.49 -38.47 -14.97
N GLY A 106 -8.45 -38.13 -15.73
CA GLY A 106 -7.53 -37.02 -15.46
C GLY A 106 -8.06 -35.68 -15.96
N ALA A 107 -8.00 -34.65 -15.12
CA ALA A 107 -8.42 -33.28 -15.43
C ALA A 107 -7.75 -32.67 -16.69
N LEU A 108 -6.49 -33.05 -16.96
CA LEU A 108 -5.65 -32.48 -18.03
C LEU A 108 -5.60 -33.32 -19.31
N ARG A 109 -6.34 -34.43 -19.39
CA ARG A 109 -6.35 -35.27 -20.58
C ARG A 109 -7.05 -34.53 -21.74
N GLY A 110 -6.44 -34.56 -22.93
CA GLY A 110 -7.04 -34.03 -24.16
C GLY A 110 -8.15 -34.96 -24.71
N GLY A 111 -9.11 -34.39 -25.44
CA GLY A 111 -10.25 -35.11 -26.00
C GLY A 111 -11.51 -35.09 -25.12
N GLU A 112 -12.61 -35.71 -25.57
CA GLU A 112 -13.83 -35.86 -24.78
C GLU A 112 -13.73 -37.11 -23.89
N HIS A 113 -13.85 -36.93 -22.58
CA HIS A 113 -13.81 -38.02 -21.60
C HIS A 113 -14.53 -37.63 -20.30
N PRO A 114 -15.02 -38.62 -19.52
CA PRO A 114 -15.61 -38.36 -18.21
C PRO A 114 -14.56 -37.84 -17.24
N GLY A 115 -14.79 -36.64 -16.68
CA GLY A 115 -13.86 -35.95 -15.79
C GLY A 115 -13.03 -34.83 -16.44
N ARG A 116 -13.29 -34.46 -17.70
CA ARG A 116 -12.66 -33.31 -18.34
C ARG A 116 -13.03 -31.99 -17.64
N LEU A 117 -12.05 -31.10 -17.49
CA LEU A 117 -12.33 -29.72 -17.08
C LEU A 117 -12.98 -28.92 -18.21
N HIS A 118 -14.20 -28.46 -17.99
CA HIS A 118 -14.96 -27.65 -18.93
C HIS A 118 -14.81 -26.15 -18.61
N LEU A 119 -13.57 -25.66 -18.52
CA LEU A 119 -13.27 -24.28 -18.07
C LEU A 119 -13.94 -23.19 -18.92
N ILE A 120 -13.89 -23.32 -20.26
CA ILE A 120 -14.50 -22.34 -21.17
C ILE A 120 -16.01 -22.28 -20.96
N ARG A 121 -16.64 -23.45 -20.77
CA ARG A 121 -18.10 -23.54 -20.57
C ARG A 121 -18.51 -23.03 -19.20
N TRP A 122 -17.76 -23.39 -18.16
CA TRP A 122 -17.94 -22.85 -16.81
C TRP A 122 -17.87 -21.32 -16.80
N LEU A 123 -16.82 -20.72 -17.38
CA LEU A 123 -16.68 -19.27 -17.43
C LEU A 123 -17.74 -18.60 -18.32
N ASN A 124 -18.28 -19.31 -19.30
CA ASN A 124 -19.37 -18.81 -20.15
C ASN A 124 -20.72 -18.79 -19.41
N ASP A 125 -20.99 -19.80 -18.61
CA ASP A 125 -22.27 -19.97 -17.92
C ASP A 125 -22.30 -19.24 -16.57
N THR A 126 -21.13 -19.00 -15.97
CA THR A 126 -21.00 -18.36 -14.66
C THR A 126 -20.43 -16.95 -14.82
N SER A 127 -21.16 -15.95 -14.33
CA SER A 127 -20.72 -14.56 -14.28
C SER A 127 -19.69 -14.33 -13.16
N PHE A 128 -18.53 -15.00 -13.26
CA PHE A 128 -17.53 -15.13 -12.20
C PHE A 128 -17.24 -13.83 -11.43
N TYR A 129 -16.98 -12.72 -12.12
CA TYR A 129 -16.66 -11.45 -11.47
C TYR A 129 -17.87 -10.75 -10.85
N GLN A 130 -19.04 -10.86 -11.47
CA GLN A 130 -20.27 -10.32 -10.91
C GLN A 130 -20.62 -11.06 -9.63
N ASP A 131 -20.57 -12.39 -9.65
CA ASP A 131 -20.91 -13.24 -8.50
C ASP A 131 -20.04 -12.89 -7.29
N VAL A 132 -18.72 -12.70 -7.47
CA VAL A 132 -17.81 -12.28 -6.39
C VAL A 132 -18.27 -10.97 -5.75
N LEU A 133 -18.58 -9.97 -6.58
CA LEU A 133 -18.98 -8.65 -6.08
C LEU A 133 -20.35 -8.70 -5.42
N GLU A 134 -21.28 -9.42 -6.04
CA GLU A 134 -22.66 -9.55 -5.58
C GLU A 134 -22.69 -10.25 -4.23
N ILE A 135 -22.00 -11.40 -4.10
CA ILE A 135 -21.85 -12.13 -2.83
C ILE A 135 -21.29 -11.21 -1.74
N ILE A 136 -20.26 -10.42 -2.03
CA ILE A 136 -19.69 -9.50 -1.05
C ILE A 136 -20.71 -8.41 -0.66
N SER A 137 -21.56 -7.97 -1.59
CA SER A 137 -22.51 -6.87 -1.37
C SER A 137 -23.85 -7.27 -0.76
N GLU A 138 -24.26 -8.53 -0.91
CA GLU A 138 -25.63 -9.00 -0.62
C GLU A 138 -25.94 -9.01 0.88
N LYS A 139 -25.02 -9.54 1.70
CA LYS A 139 -25.21 -9.61 3.16
C LYS A 139 -24.47 -8.48 3.86
N TYR A 140 -25.11 -7.84 4.83
CA TYR A 140 -24.49 -6.74 5.60
C TYR A 140 -23.16 -7.11 6.25
N ARG A 141 -23.01 -8.34 6.77
CA ARG A 141 -21.74 -8.81 7.36
C ARG A 141 -20.63 -9.05 6.33
N TYR A 142 -20.99 -9.41 5.10
CA TYR A 142 -20.02 -9.58 4.00
C TYR A 142 -19.61 -8.21 3.47
N PHE A 143 -20.59 -7.32 3.31
CA PHE A 143 -20.37 -5.97 2.84
C PHE A 143 -19.52 -5.17 3.81
N TRP A 144 -19.65 -5.39 5.12
CA TRP A 144 -18.79 -4.77 6.13
C TRP A 144 -17.29 -4.99 5.84
N TRP A 145 -16.88 -6.22 5.49
CA TRP A 145 -15.50 -6.51 5.09
C TRP A 145 -15.17 -5.97 3.70
N GLY A 146 -16.04 -6.17 2.71
CA GLY A 146 -15.80 -5.74 1.33
C GLY A 146 -15.68 -4.22 1.17
N GLN A 147 -16.47 -3.46 1.92
CA GLN A 147 -16.47 -2.01 1.88
C GLN A 147 -15.14 -1.41 2.39
N GLN A 148 -14.49 -2.05 3.37
CA GLN A 148 -13.21 -1.59 3.93
C GLN A 148 -12.13 -1.47 2.86
N ILE A 149 -12.09 -2.37 1.88
CA ILE A 149 -11.13 -2.31 0.77
C ILE A 149 -11.36 -1.06 -0.06
N ASN A 150 -12.61 -0.78 -0.43
CA ASN A 150 -12.94 0.44 -1.17
C ASN A 150 -12.62 1.69 -0.36
N LEU A 151 -12.91 1.69 0.95
CA LEU A 151 -12.59 2.80 1.84
C LEU A 151 -11.08 3.00 2.03
N GLY A 152 -10.27 1.93 2.03
CA GLY A 152 -8.80 2.01 2.08
C GLY A 152 -8.17 2.42 0.74
N LEU A 153 -8.78 2.03 -0.38
CA LEU A 153 -8.31 2.35 -1.73
C LEU A 153 -8.37 3.86 -2.01
N VAL A 154 -9.36 4.57 -1.48
CA VAL A 154 -9.53 6.03 -1.66
C VAL A 154 -8.34 6.84 -1.10
N PRO A 155 -8.00 6.77 0.20
CA PRO A 155 -6.82 7.47 0.74
C PRO A 155 -5.52 6.97 0.10
N TRP A 156 -5.41 5.69 -0.22
CA TRP A 156 -4.21 5.14 -0.87
C TRP A 156 -4.01 5.68 -2.29
N SER A 157 -5.06 5.83 -3.09
CA SER A 157 -4.96 6.40 -4.43
C SER A 157 -4.59 7.89 -4.43
N ILE A 158 -5.08 8.66 -3.46
CA ILE A 158 -4.66 10.05 -3.21
C ILE A 158 -3.19 10.09 -2.79
N PHE A 159 -2.78 9.20 -1.88
CA PHE A 159 -1.40 9.06 -1.44
C PHE A 159 -0.45 8.73 -2.59
N LEU A 160 -0.81 7.75 -3.44
CA LEU A 160 -0.09 7.41 -4.66
C LEU A 160 0.08 8.62 -5.58
N ALA A 161 -0.98 9.41 -5.79
CA ALA A 161 -0.94 10.59 -6.66
C ALA A 161 0.00 11.68 -6.11
N ILE A 162 0.05 11.85 -4.79
CA ILE A 162 0.87 12.87 -4.12
C ILE A 162 2.33 12.41 -4.02
N GLU A 163 2.59 11.31 -3.30
CA GLU A 163 3.96 10.84 -3.05
C GLU A 163 4.62 10.28 -4.31
N GLY A 164 3.86 9.59 -5.16
CA GLY A 164 4.37 9.10 -6.43
C GLY A 164 4.88 10.22 -7.33
N ARG A 165 4.18 11.36 -7.36
CA ARG A 165 4.61 12.54 -8.11
C ARG A 165 5.77 13.27 -7.43
N ARG A 166 5.72 13.44 -6.10
CA ARG A 166 6.82 14.05 -5.33
C ARG A 166 8.15 13.31 -5.54
N ARG A 167 8.09 11.98 -5.62
CA ARG A 167 9.25 11.08 -5.83
C ARG A 167 9.53 10.75 -7.29
N ASN A 168 8.79 11.34 -8.24
CA ASN A 168 8.87 11.01 -9.67
C ASN A 168 8.88 9.49 -9.97
N ILE A 169 8.11 8.71 -9.20
CA ILE A 169 8.00 7.27 -9.43
C ILE A 169 7.20 7.05 -10.72
N SER A 170 7.81 6.39 -11.70
CA SER A 170 7.15 6.08 -12.98
C SER A 170 6.02 5.05 -12.79
N ASN A 171 5.08 5.00 -13.74
CA ASN A 171 4.03 3.96 -13.80
C ASN A 171 3.15 3.82 -12.54
N LEU A 172 2.81 4.93 -11.87
CA LEU A 172 1.91 4.93 -10.70
C LEU A 172 0.57 4.22 -10.94
N TRP A 173 0.05 4.34 -12.17
CA TRP A 173 -1.18 3.68 -12.58
C TRP A 173 -1.10 2.15 -12.48
N ALA A 174 0.10 1.56 -12.61
CA ALA A 174 0.29 0.11 -12.51
C ALA A 174 0.10 -0.37 -11.07
N PHE A 175 0.60 0.38 -10.07
CA PHE A 175 0.34 0.07 -8.67
C PHE A 175 -1.16 0.13 -8.39
N LEU A 176 -1.84 1.21 -8.79
CA LEU A 176 -3.28 1.36 -8.59
C LEU A 176 -4.11 0.29 -9.33
N ALA A 177 -3.72 -0.11 -10.53
CA ALA A 177 -4.39 -1.21 -11.22
C ALA A 177 -4.16 -2.54 -10.50
N LEU A 178 -2.96 -2.77 -9.98
CA LEU A 178 -2.62 -3.99 -9.26
C LEU A 178 -3.44 -4.15 -7.97
N SER A 179 -3.77 -3.05 -7.28
CA SER A 179 -4.63 -3.12 -6.08
C SER A 179 -6.06 -3.57 -6.38
N GLN A 180 -6.53 -3.36 -7.61
CA GLN A 180 -7.88 -3.72 -8.03
C GLN A 180 -7.95 -5.11 -8.66
N LEU A 181 -6.87 -5.57 -9.30
CA LEU A 181 -6.78 -6.88 -9.94
C LEU A 181 -6.34 -7.97 -8.96
N ALA A 182 -5.29 -7.71 -8.17
CA ALA A 182 -4.81 -8.65 -7.17
C ALA A 182 -5.50 -8.40 -5.82
N ASN A 183 -4.97 -7.47 -5.03
CA ASN A 183 -5.52 -7.02 -3.76
C ASN A 183 -4.79 -5.74 -3.29
N LEU A 184 -5.40 -4.99 -2.37
CA LEU A 184 -4.88 -3.71 -1.92
C LEU A 184 -3.55 -3.87 -1.18
N SER A 185 -3.46 -4.85 -0.29
CA SER A 185 -2.28 -5.06 0.56
C SER A 185 -1.02 -5.39 -0.25
N TYR A 186 -1.11 -6.19 -1.32
CA TYR A 186 0.04 -6.48 -2.19
C TYR A 186 0.55 -5.23 -2.89
N ALA A 187 -0.35 -4.47 -3.54
CA ALA A 187 0.02 -3.25 -4.25
C ALA A 187 0.55 -2.17 -3.31
N GLN A 188 -0.02 -2.05 -2.12
CA GLN A 188 0.43 -1.15 -1.07
C GLN A 188 1.86 -1.48 -0.61
N ASN A 189 2.15 -2.75 -0.34
CA ASN A 189 3.49 -3.18 0.08
C ASN A 189 4.54 -3.00 -1.02
N LEU A 190 4.19 -3.26 -2.29
CA LEU A 190 5.07 -2.94 -3.41
C LEU A 190 5.34 -1.43 -3.53
N PHE A 191 4.33 -0.60 -3.27
CA PHE A 191 4.53 0.85 -3.29
C PHE A 191 5.36 1.34 -2.10
N PHE A 192 5.21 0.75 -0.91
CA PHE A 192 6.10 1.01 0.23
C PHE A 192 7.56 0.65 -0.08
N LEU A 193 7.80 -0.46 -0.76
CA LEU A 193 9.12 -0.79 -1.27
C LEU A 193 9.64 0.27 -2.25
N ALA A 194 8.80 0.73 -3.18
CA ALA A 194 9.16 1.80 -4.10
C ALA A 194 9.58 3.07 -3.36
N ILE A 195 8.79 3.50 -2.36
CA ILE A 195 9.08 4.67 -1.52
C ILE A 195 10.39 4.50 -0.76
N LEU A 196 10.59 3.37 -0.08
CA LEU A 196 11.83 3.08 0.65
C LEU A 196 13.04 3.09 -0.28
N LEU A 197 12.84 2.73 -1.55
CA LEU A 197 13.87 2.65 -2.57
C LEU A 197 14.10 3.95 -3.34
N THR A 198 13.31 5.01 -3.13
CA THR A 198 13.46 6.33 -3.76
C THR A 198 13.58 7.46 -2.72
N PRO A 199 14.78 7.98 -2.42
CA PRO A 199 14.95 9.17 -1.60
C PRO A 199 14.49 10.44 -2.36
N VAL A 200 14.14 11.46 -1.59
CA VAL A 200 13.72 12.79 -2.09
C VAL A 200 14.77 13.80 -1.63
N PRO A 201 15.21 14.73 -2.51
CA PRO A 201 14.92 14.84 -3.94
C PRO A 201 15.84 13.96 -4.80
N LEU A 202 15.31 13.38 -5.89
CA LEU A 202 16.13 12.69 -6.89
C LEU A 202 17.09 13.69 -7.55
N PRO A 203 18.40 13.41 -7.61
CA PRO A 203 19.35 14.28 -8.30
C PRO A 203 19.02 14.37 -9.81
N GLU A 204 19.29 15.53 -10.42
CA GLU A 204 18.84 15.89 -11.78
C GLU A 204 19.24 14.84 -12.84
N ASN A 205 20.41 14.22 -12.67
CA ASN A 205 20.90 13.13 -13.51
C ASN A 205 20.01 11.87 -13.53
N VAL A 206 19.23 11.61 -12.47
CA VAL A 206 18.28 10.48 -12.40
C VAL A 206 16.92 10.85 -12.99
N ARG A 207 16.56 12.15 -12.96
CA ARG A 207 15.32 12.65 -13.61
C ARG A 207 15.34 12.37 -15.11
N ASP A 208 16.49 12.49 -15.76
CA ASP A 208 16.64 12.22 -17.20
C ASP A 208 16.56 10.71 -17.50
N MET A 209 17.20 9.86 -16.70
CA MET A 209 17.13 8.39 -16.88
C MET A 209 15.72 7.81 -16.66
N THR A 210 14.94 8.40 -15.74
CA THR A 210 13.55 7.98 -15.50
C THR A 210 12.59 8.55 -16.55
N ARG A 211 12.87 9.72 -17.12
CA ARG A 211 12.10 10.35 -18.21
C ARG A 211 12.29 9.66 -19.57
N ASP A 212 13.48 9.13 -19.83
CA ASP A 212 13.79 8.33 -21.03
C ASP A 212 13.18 6.92 -21.02
N SER A 213 12.47 6.55 -19.94
CA SER A 213 11.94 5.20 -19.74
C SER A 213 10.57 4.95 -20.39
N ILE A 214 9.97 5.94 -21.06
CA ILE A 214 8.89 5.64 -22.00
C ILE A 214 9.55 4.85 -23.16
N PRO A 215 9.17 3.58 -23.41
CA PRO A 215 9.84 2.76 -24.44
C PRO A 215 9.93 3.54 -25.75
N ALA A 216 11.04 3.44 -26.49
CA ALA A 216 11.33 4.21 -27.71
C ALA A 216 10.25 4.09 -28.84
N THR A 217 9.23 3.24 -28.66
CA THR A 217 7.98 3.26 -29.44
C THR A 217 7.09 4.47 -29.15
N SER A 218 7.43 5.27 -28.14
CA SER A 218 6.62 6.36 -27.59
C SER A 218 7.00 7.76 -28.05
N SER A 219 8.04 7.96 -28.88
CA SER A 219 8.42 9.31 -29.30
C SER A 219 7.26 10.03 -30.00
N ARG A 220 6.44 9.30 -30.77
CA ARG A 220 5.23 9.86 -31.39
C ARG A 220 4.09 10.06 -30.39
N TYR A 221 3.84 9.09 -29.50
CA TYR A 221 2.76 9.19 -28.52
C TYR A 221 3.02 10.28 -27.48
N SER A 222 4.25 10.38 -26.95
CA SER A 222 4.62 11.41 -25.99
C SER A 222 4.64 12.80 -26.62
N GLN A 223 5.02 12.92 -27.90
CA GLN A 223 4.88 14.17 -28.66
C GLN A 223 3.42 14.53 -28.93
N LEU A 224 2.56 13.56 -29.24
CA LEU A 224 1.11 13.78 -29.42
C LEU A 224 0.43 14.17 -28.11
N VAL A 225 0.76 13.48 -27.02
CA VAL A 225 0.29 13.79 -25.67
C VAL A 225 0.83 15.13 -25.22
N GLY A 226 2.08 15.48 -25.50
CA GLY A 226 2.65 16.80 -25.19
C GLY A 226 2.00 17.95 -25.96
N LYS A 227 1.39 17.67 -27.13
CA LYS A 227 0.55 18.63 -27.87
C LYS A 227 -0.84 18.81 -27.26
N ILE A 228 -1.40 17.76 -26.66
CA ILE A 228 -2.76 17.76 -26.09
C ILE A 228 -2.75 18.19 -24.60
N ILE A 229 -1.71 17.81 -23.86
CA ILE A 229 -1.55 18.03 -22.43
C ILE A 229 -0.33 18.95 -22.23
N PRO A 230 -0.54 20.25 -21.93
CA PRO A 230 0.56 21.17 -21.71
C PRO A 230 1.39 20.73 -20.50
N THR A 231 2.72 20.81 -20.65
CA THR A 231 3.66 20.55 -19.56
C THR A 231 3.41 21.52 -18.42
N LYS A 232 3.15 21.00 -17.22
CA LYS A 232 2.82 21.83 -16.05
C LYS A 232 4.08 22.31 -15.35
N PRO A 233 4.05 23.52 -14.76
CA PRO A 233 5.19 24.03 -14.01
C PRO A 233 5.50 23.13 -12.80
N GLU A 234 6.77 23.11 -12.42
CA GLU A 234 7.21 22.41 -11.20
C GLU A 234 6.45 22.97 -9.97
N GLY A 235 6.09 22.09 -9.04
CA GLY A 235 5.34 22.48 -7.84
C GLY A 235 3.84 22.79 -8.07
N PHE A 236 3.29 22.58 -9.27
CA PHE A 236 1.85 22.73 -9.51
C PHE A 236 1.02 21.73 -8.71
N VAL A 237 0.08 22.18 -7.89
CA VAL A 237 -0.88 21.34 -7.15
C VAL A 237 -2.31 21.77 -7.49
N PRO A 238 -3.22 20.86 -7.88
CA PRO A 238 -4.62 21.21 -8.11
C PRO A 238 -5.28 21.72 -6.83
N LYS A 239 -6.23 22.66 -6.97
CA LYS A 239 -7.07 23.11 -5.84
C LYS A 239 -7.82 21.91 -5.23
N PRO A 240 -8.20 21.96 -3.94
CA PRO A 240 -8.87 20.84 -3.28
C PRO A 240 -10.28 20.56 -3.82
N ALA A 241 -10.99 21.57 -4.33
CA ALA A 241 -12.37 21.45 -4.80
C ALA A 241 -12.61 20.31 -5.82
N PRO A 242 -11.85 20.17 -6.93
CA PRO A 242 -12.04 19.07 -7.87
C PRO A 242 -11.75 17.69 -7.26
N TYR A 243 -10.77 17.57 -6.37
CA TYR A 243 -10.53 16.34 -5.62
C TYR A 243 -11.72 15.99 -4.73
N ILE A 244 -12.23 16.96 -3.97
CA ILE A 244 -13.40 16.78 -3.10
C ILE A 244 -14.62 16.34 -3.92
N ALA A 245 -14.88 16.94 -5.07
CA ALA A 245 -16.01 16.54 -5.93
C ALA A 245 -15.90 15.06 -6.37
N LEU A 246 -14.71 14.63 -6.79
CA LEU A 246 -14.45 13.24 -7.19
C LEU A 246 -14.50 12.28 -6.00
N LEU A 247 -14.04 12.70 -4.82
CA LEU A 247 -14.15 11.95 -3.57
C LEU A 247 -15.62 11.73 -3.20
N LEU A 248 -16.44 12.79 -3.23
CA LEU A 248 -17.88 12.70 -2.97
C LEU A 248 -18.57 11.75 -3.94
N ALA A 249 -18.25 11.82 -5.23
CA ALA A 249 -18.77 10.89 -6.23
C ALA A 249 -18.37 9.44 -5.94
N ASN A 250 -17.12 9.22 -5.52
CA ASN A 250 -16.65 7.88 -5.17
C ASN A 250 -17.34 7.32 -3.93
N PHE A 251 -17.45 8.10 -2.86
CA PHE A 251 -18.17 7.71 -1.65
C PHE A 251 -19.67 7.49 -1.90
N ALA A 252 -20.28 8.27 -2.79
CA ALA A 252 -21.65 8.04 -3.23
C ALA A 252 -21.79 6.68 -3.93
N CYS A 253 -20.85 6.32 -4.82
CA CYS A 253 -20.84 4.99 -5.44
C CYS A 253 -20.71 3.88 -4.38
N ILE A 254 -19.78 4.01 -3.44
CA ILE A 254 -19.60 3.04 -2.34
C ILE A 254 -20.87 2.90 -1.50
N PHE A 255 -21.54 4.01 -1.19
CA PHE A 255 -22.79 4.02 -0.43
C PHE A 255 -23.93 3.28 -1.17
N LEU A 256 -23.96 3.38 -2.50
CA LEU A 256 -25.01 2.81 -3.35
C LEU A 256 -24.84 1.31 -3.63
N ILE A 257 -23.62 0.75 -3.52
CA ILE A 257 -23.34 -0.68 -3.78
C ILE A 257 -24.36 -1.64 -3.15
N PRO A 258 -24.62 -1.62 -1.82
CA PRO A 258 -25.53 -2.59 -1.21
C PRO A 258 -26.98 -2.39 -1.66
N PHE A 259 -27.40 -1.16 -1.96
CA PHE A 259 -28.74 -0.86 -2.47
C PHE A 259 -28.92 -1.25 -3.93
N ALA A 260 -27.83 -1.31 -4.69
CA ALA A 260 -27.83 -1.74 -6.07
C ALA A 260 -27.68 -3.26 -6.21
N SER A 261 -27.39 -4.00 -5.14
CA SER A 261 -27.33 -5.47 -5.17
C SER A 261 -28.63 -6.06 -5.74
N ASN A 262 -28.54 -7.09 -6.57
CA ASN A 262 -29.67 -7.68 -7.30
C ASN A 262 -30.37 -6.76 -8.33
N THR A 263 -29.78 -5.61 -8.68
CA THR A 263 -30.29 -4.73 -9.75
C THR A 263 -29.39 -4.74 -10.98
N THR A 264 -29.93 -4.37 -12.14
CA THR A 264 -29.14 -4.22 -13.38
C THR A 264 -28.07 -3.13 -13.29
N SER A 265 -28.20 -2.20 -12.34
CA SER A 265 -27.25 -1.11 -12.10
C SER A 265 -26.02 -1.52 -11.27
N PHE A 266 -26.04 -2.72 -10.67
CA PHE A 266 -25.02 -3.20 -9.74
C PHE A 266 -23.60 -3.15 -10.31
N MET A 267 -23.40 -3.73 -11.50
CA MET A 267 -22.09 -3.79 -12.13
C MET A 267 -21.58 -2.40 -12.52
N THR A 268 -22.46 -1.53 -13.00
CA THR A 268 -22.10 -0.14 -13.35
C THR A 268 -21.62 0.63 -12.13
N ILE A 269 -22.34 0.55 -11.01
CA ILE A 269 -21.96 1.24 -9.76
C ILE A 269 -20.67 0.65 -9.19
N SER A 270 -20.51 -0.67 -9.23
CA SER A 270 -19.31 -1.37 -8.74
C SER A 270 -18.07 -1.08 -9.59
N TYR A 271 -18.20 -0.97 -10.92
CA TYR A 271 -17.09 -0.56 -11.78
C TYR A 271 -16.78 0.93 -11.62
N LEU A 272 -17.79 1.78 -11.44
CA LEU A 272 -17.58 3.21 -11.25
C LEU A 272 -16.84 3.50 -9.94
N SER A 273 -17.18 2.81 -8.85
CA SER A 273 -16.47 2.94 -7.56
C SER A 273 -14.99 2.55 -7.66
N ARG A 274 -14.65 1.61 -8.56
CA ARG A 274 -13.27 1.17 -8.84
C ARG A 274 -12.54 2.02 -9.88
N ALA A 275 -13.25 2.59 -10.85
CA ALA A 275 -12.64 3.44 -11.89
C ALA A 275 -12.30 4.84 -11.35
N LEU A 276 -13.15 5.41 -10.48
CA LEU A 276 -12.98 6.76 -9.95
C LEU A 276 -11.63 7.00 -9.24
N PRO A 277 -11.03 6.08 -8.47
CA PRO A 277 -9.69 6.25 -7.92
C PRO A 277 -8.60 6.59 -8.94
N PHE A 278 -8.70 6.11 -10.18
CA PHE A 278 -7.75 6.49 -11.25
C PHE A 278 -7.83 7.97 -11.61
N SER A 279 -9.00 8.58 -11.46
CA SER A 279 -9.18 10.01 -11.71
C SER A 279 -8.31 10.86 -10.79
N PHE A 280 -8.01 10.42 -9.56
CA PHE A 280 -7.12 11.14 -8.64
C PHE A 280 -5.68 11.19 -9.14
N LEU A 281 -5.20 10.12 -9.78
CA LEU A 281 -3.89 10.08 -10.43
C LEU A 281 -3.86 10.91 -11.70
N ALA A 282 -4.96 10.92 -12.45
CA ALA A 282 -5.07 11.66 -13.71
C ALA A 282 -5.29 13.18 -13.49
N LEU A 283 -5.86 13.58 -12.35
CA LEU A 283 -6.25 14.95 -12.05
C LEU A 283 -5.12 15.97 -12.22
N PRO A 284 -3.91 15.74 -11.67
CA PRO A 284 -2.78 16.64 -11.85
C PRO A 284 -2.33 16.77 -13.30
N TYR A 285 -2.72 15.87 -14.21
CA TYR A 285 -2.37 15.94 -15.63
C TYR A 285 -3.45 16.63 -16.46
N ILE A 286 -4.73 16.38 -16.16
CA ILE A 286 -5.85 16.87 -16.98
C ILE A 286 -6.27 18.31 -16.62
N ILE A 287 -6.18 18.70 -15.35
CA ILE A 287 -6.75 19.98 -14.90
C ILE A 287 -6.03 21.22 -15.48
N PRO A 288 -6.76 22.27 -15.94
CA PRO A 288 -6.15 23.51 -16.39
C PRO A 288 -5.27 24.19 -15.31
N THR A 289 -4.21 24.88 -15.71
CA THR A 289 -3.29 25.58 -14.77
C THR A 289 -4.01 26.60 -13.88
N ARG A 290 -5.10 27.21 -14.37
CA ARG A 290 -5.95 28.16 -13.61
C ARG A 290 -6.61 27.54 -12.37
N TRP A 291 -6.75 26.22 -12.34
CA TRP A 291 -7.43 25.47 -11.28
C TRP A 291 -6.46 24.84 -10.27
N GLY A 292 -5.18 25.23 -10.31
CA GLY A 292 -4.20 24.86 -9.29
C GLY A 292 -3.45 26.07 -8.76
N SER A 293 -2.62 25.81 -7.75
CA SER A 293 -1.66 26.73 -7.17
C SER A 293 -0.25 26.22 -7.46
N ILE A 294 0.68 27.16 -7.67
CA ILE A 294 2.09 26.85 -7.84
C ILE A 294 2.75 27.12 -6.50
N HIS A 295 3.42 26.09 -5.98
CA HIS A 295 4.07 26.12 -4.68
C HIS A 295 5.58 26.09 -4.89
N THR A 296 6.30 27.08 -4.34
CA THR A 296 7.76 27.13 -4.38
C THR A 296 8.39 26.13 -3.41
N HIS A 297 7.74 25.90 -2.26
CA HIS A 297 8.16 24.92 -1.25
C HIS A 297 7.08 23.84 -1.07
N PRO A 298 7.44 22.55 -0.94
CA PRO A 298 6.50 21.43 -0.74
C PRO A 298 5.53 21.64 0.44
N HIS A 299 6.01 22.24 1.54
CA HIS A 299 5.20 22.54 2.73
C HIS A 299 4.02 23.47 2.50
N SER A 300 4.09 24.35 1.50
CA SER A 300 3.01 25.30 1.24
C SER A 300 1.73 24.62 0.70
N ALA A 301 1.81 23.36 0.29
CA ALA A 301 0.67 22.53 -0.11
C ALA A 301 0.07 21.70 1.05
N HIS A 302 0.66 21.71 2.25
CA HIS A 302 0.25 20.82 3.36
C HIS A 302 -1.18 21.05 3.81
N ASN A 303 -1.64 22.29 3.82
CA ASN A 303 -3.02 22.59 4.19
C ASN A 303 -4.01 21.93 3.22
N THR A 304 -3.70 21.92 1.92
CA THR A 304 -4.50 21.26 0.89
C THR A 304 -4.53 19.75 1.09
N TYR A 305 -3.40 19.11 1.38
CA TYR A 305 -3.38 17.67 1.64
C TYR A 305 -4.12 17.31 2.93
N THR A 306 -3.96 18.12 3.97
CA THR A 306 -4.66 17.94 5.24
C THR A 306 -6.18 17.96 5.03
N THR A 307 -6.70 18.92 4.25
CA THR A 307 -8.15 19.00 4.00
C THR A 307 -8.65 17.80 3.21
N LEU A 308 -7.87 17.26 2.27
CA LEU A 308 -8.24 16.05 1.54
C LEU A 308 -8.32 14.83 2.45
N PHE A 309 -7.28 14.54 3.24
CA PHE A 309 -7.29 13.39 4.13
C PHE A 309 -8.33 13.51 5.25
N GLN A 310 -8.56 14.71 5.79
CA GLN A 310 -9.67 14.96 6.72
C GLN A 310 -11.03 14.67 6.08
N THR A 311 -11.24 15.12 4.85
CA THR A 311 -12.49 14.85 4.12
C THR A 311 -12.69 13.35 3.93
N ILE A 312 -11.64 12.64 3.49
CA ILE A 312 -11.66 11.18 3.33
C ILE A 312 -11.98 10.50 4.66
N SER A 313 -11.38 10.96 5.76
CA SER A 313 -11.63 10.40 7.08
C SER A 313 -13.07 10.61 7.55
N ILE A 314 -13.64 11.80 7.36
CA ILE A 314 -15.04 12.11 7.73
C ILE A 314 -16.00 11.17 7.01
N PHE A 315 -15.90 11.07 5.68
CA PHE A 315 -16.79 10.22 4.89
C PHE A 315 -16.56 8.74 5.17
N SER A 316 -15.31 8.31 5.36
CA SER A 316 -14.99 6.93 5.73
C SER A 316 -15.55 6.58 7.11
N THR A 317 -15.47 7.48 8.08
CA THR A 317 -16.05 7.31 9.42
C THR A 317 -17.57 7.15 9.34
N ILE A 318 -18.26 8.04 8.63
CA ILE A 318 -19.72 7.99 8.46
C ILE A 318 -20.14 6.65 7.84
N LEU A 319 -19.47 6.26 6.76
CA LEU A 319 -19.79 5.03 6.04
C LEU A 319 -19.45 3.77 6.85
N HIS A 320 -18.34 3.78 7.58
CA HIS A 320 -17.94 2.68 8.45
C HIS A 320 -18.91 2.53 9.63
N LEU A 321 -19.26 3.63 10.32
CA LEU A 321 -20.23 3.61 11.42
C LEU A 321 -21.60 3.11 10.95
N LYS A 322 -22.07 3.57 9.77
CA LYS A 322 -23.30 3.05 9.15
C LYS A 322 -23.21 1.55 8.93
N ALA A 323 -22.15 1.08 8.28
CA ALA A 323 -21.98 -0.34 7.96
C ALA A 323 -21.88 -1.20 9.22
N THR A 324 -21.14 -0.75 10.23
CA THR A 324 -21.01 -1.40 11.53
C THR A 324 -22.36 -1.47 12.24
N ALA A 325 -23.11 -0.37 12.32
CA ALA A 325 -24.43 -0.37 12.93
C ALA A 325 -25.39 -1.36 12.23
N VAL A 326 -25.51 -1.26 10.91
CA VAL A 326 -26.40 -2.14 10.13
C VAL A 326 -25.97 -3.61 10.23
N ALA A 327 -24.67 -3.90 10.17
CA ALA A 327 -24.16 -5.26 10.31
C ALA A 327 -24.41 -5.83 11.71
N LEU A 328 -24.22 -5.06 12.78
CA LEU A 328 -24.48 -5.51 14.15
C LEU A 328 -25.97 -5.74 14.39
N PHE A 329 -26.83 -4.80 14.01
CA PHE A 329 -28.28 -4.93 14.18
C PHE A 329 -28.87 -6.10 13.40
N SER A 330 -28.38 -6.36 12.18
CA SER A 330 -28.85 -7.47 11.35
C SER A 330 -28.36 -8.86 11.79
N ASN A 331 -27.29 -8.93 12.59
CA ASN A 331 -26.73 -10.21 13.07
C ASN A 331 -27.03 -10.49 14.56
N ALA A 332 -27.63 -9.54 15.27
CA ALA A 332 -28.04 -9.72 16.66
C ALA A 332 -29.14 -10.80 16.77
N PRO A 333 -29.02 -11.77 17.69
CA PRO A 333 -30.06 -12.78 17.91
C PRO A 333 -31.36 -12.12 18.37
N ALA A 334 -32.49 -12.57 17.81
CA ALA A 334 -33.80 -12.12 18.23
C ALA A 334 -34.10 -12.57 19.66
N SER A 335 -34.75 -11.73 20.46
CA SER A 335 -35.36 -12.19 21.71
C SER A 335 -36.61 -13.00 21.37
N TYR A 336 -36.51 -14.31 21.38
CA TYR A 336 -37.67 -15.18 21.19
C TYR A 336 -38.50 -15.22 22.46
N SER A 337 -39.81 -15.06 22.33
CA SER A 337 -40.80 -15.40 23.35
C SER A 337 -41.54 -16.62 22.86
N TYR A 338 -41.44 -17.74 23.58
CA TYR A 338 -42.19 -18.95 23.25
C TYR A 338 -43.69 -18.65 23.34
N ARG A 339 -44.42 -18.83 22.23
CA ARG A 339 -45.86 -18.52 22.11
C ARG A 339 -46.77 -19.62 22.68
N HIS A 340 -46.24 -20.81 22.96
CA HIS A 340 -47.01 -21.93 23.50
C HIS A 340 -46.83 -22.01 25.02
N ILE A 341 -47.89 -21.59 25.72
CA ILE A 341 -47.94 -21.19 27.13
C ILE A 341 -48.01 -22.38 28.11
N LEU A 342 -48.21 -23.61 27.64
CA LEU A 342 -48.72 -24.68 28.51
C LEU A 342 -47.67 -25.62 29.14
N LEU A 343 -46.42 -25.65 28.68
CA LEU A 343 -45.44 -26.69 29.08
C LEU A 343 -44.10 -26.17 29.61
N HIS A 344 -43.83 -24.86 29.56
CA HIS A 344 -42.60 -24.28 30.09
C HIS A 344 -42.91 -23.15 31.08
N PRO A 345 -42.65 -23.33 32.38
CA PRO A 345 -42.77 -22.24 33.35
C PRO A 345 -41.77 -21.13 32.96
N PHE A 346 -42.24 -19.89 33.06
CA PHE A 346 -41.58 -18.67 32.60
C PHE A 346 -40.08 -18.58 32.91
N GLU A 347 -39.24 -18.96 31.96
CA GLU A 347 -37.89 -18.42 31.87
C GLU A 347 -37.82 -17.62 30.57
N LYS A 348 -38.12 -16.32 30.69
CA LYS A 348 -37.81 -15.39 29.59
C LYS A 348 -36.29 -15.37 29.51
N GLU A 349 -35.69 -16.11 28.59
CA GLU A 349 -34.26 -16.10 28.33
C GLU A 349 -33.85 -14.73 27.77
N HIS A 350 -33.76 -13.74 28.65
CA HIS A 350 -33.27 -12.41 28.35
C HIS A 350 -31.76 -12.55 28.22
N HIS A 351 -31.28 -12.88 27.02
CA HIS A 351 -29.87 -12.66 26.73
C HIS A 351 -29.56 -11.18 27.00
N PRO A 352 -28.66 -10.85 27.94
CA PRO A 352 -28.29 -9.49 28.23
C PRO A 352 -27.77 -8.82 26.96
N ALA A 353 -27.92 -7.49 26.87
CA ALA A 353 -27.54 -6.75 25.66
C ALA A 353 -26.08 -6.99 25.25
N LEU A 354 -25.20 -7.21 26.23
CA LEU A 354 -23.80 -7.57 26.02
C LEU A 354 -23.63 -8.91 25.31
N ASP A 355 -24.40 -9.94 25.67
CA ASP A 355 -24.31 -11.27 25.04
C ASP A 355 -24.83 -11.24 23.60
N ARG A 356 -25.86 -10.42 23.34
CA ARG A 356 -26.37 -10.22 21.97
C ARG A 356 -25.35 -9.47 21.10
N ALA A 357 -24.72 -8.44 21.67
CA ALA A 357 -23.69 -7.67 21.00
C ALA A 357 -22.44 -8.53 20.73
N SER A 358 -21.97 -9.31 21.71
CA SER A 358 -20.82 -10.21 21.54
C SER A 358 -21.09 -11.28 20.49
N THR A 359 -22.30 -11.85 20.46
CA THR A 359 -22.73 -12.79 19.42
C THR A 359 -22.78 -12.13 18.04
N ALA A 360 -23.30 -10.91 17.94
CA ALA A 360 -23.34 -10.16 16.67
C ALA A 360 -21.93 -9.84 16.15
N VAL A 361 -21.02 -9.39 17.04
CA VAL A 361 -19.61 -9.14 16.72
C VAL A 361 -18.92 -10.44 16.29
N SER A 362 -19.14 -11.53 17.02
CA SER A 362 -18.58 -12.86 16.68
C SER A 362 -19.04 -13.33 15.30
N ARG A 363 -20.33 -13.17 14.95
CA ARG A 363 -20.86 -13.47 13.61
C ARG A 363 -20.29 -12.54 12.54
N LEU A 364 -20.08 -11.27 12.85
CA LEU A 364 -19.50 -10.30 11.93
C LEU A 364 -18.04 -10.61 11.60
N LEU A 365 -17.22 -10.90 12.62
CA LEU A 365 -15.83 -11.28 12.45
C LEU A 365 -15.70 -12.68 11.83
N GLY A 366 -16.55 -13.62 12.25
CA GLY A 366 -16.62 -14.98 11.72
C GLY A 366 -17.05 -15.06 10.25
N ALA A 367 -17.63 -14.00 9.69
CA ALA A 367 -18.03 -13.93 8.29
C ALA A 367 -16.86 -14.17 7.32
N ILE A 368 -15.61 -13.88 7.74
CA ILE A 368 -14.39 -14.14 6.95
C ILE A 368 -14.20 -15.64 6.63
N GLY A 369 -14.76 -16.53 7.46
CA GLY A 369 -14.68 -17.99 7.29
C GLY A 369 -15.87 -18.59 6.53
N GLU A 370 -16.93 -17.81 6.24
CA GLU A 370 -18.16 -18.35 5.65
C GLU A 370 -18.07 -18.55 4.14
N HIS A 371 -17.35 -17.68 3.42
CA HIS A 371 -17.28 -17.72 1.97
C HIS A 371 -15.92 -17.24 1.46
N PRO A 372 -15.27 -17.92 0.49
CA PRO A 372 -13.91 -17.60 0.06
C PRO A 372 -13.75 -16.19 -0.53
N ALA A 373 -14.78 -15.63 -1.18
CA ALA A 373 -14.76 -14.24 -1.65
C ALA A 373 -14.71 -13.21 -0.50
N VAL A 374 -15.42 -13.50 0.60
CA VAL A 374 -15.41 -12.65 1.80
C VAL A 374 -14.09 -12.85 2.55
N SER A 375 -13.58 -14.09 2.56
CA SER A 375 -12.26 -14.42 3.11
C SER A 375 -11.14 -13.63 2.42
N ALA A 376 -11.14 -13.59 1.08
CA ALA A 376 -10.21 -12.75 0.31
C ALA A 376 -10.27 -11.30 0.77
N ALA A 377 -11.48 -10.74 0.90
CA ALA A 377 -11.64 -9.36 1.29
C ALA A 377 -11.18 -9.10 2.73
N GLY A 378 -11.56 -9.95 3.67
CA GLY A 378 -11.19 -9.79 5.08
C GLY A 378 -9.69 -9.92 5.32
N TRP A 379 -9.03 -10.90 4.70
CA TRP A 379 -7.58 -11.06 4.83
C TRP A 379 -6.83 -9.91 4.17
N ASP A 380 -7.31 -9.37 3.05
CA ASP A 380 -6.70 -8.19 2.44
C ASP A 380 -6.79 -6.96 3.35
N VAL A 381 -7.92 -6.76 4.01
CA VAL A 381 -8.11 -5.68 5.00
C VAL A 381 -7.15 -5.84 6.18
N LEU A 382 -7.02 -7.05 6.73
CA LEU A 382 -6.11 -7.33 7.83
C LEU A 382 -4.65 -7.11 7.43
N LEU A 383 -4.22 -7.64 6.28
CA LEU A 383 -2.85 -7.48 5.79
C LEU A 383 -2.52 -6.03 5.43
N SER A 384 -3.47 -5.29 4.83
CA SER A 384 -3.32 -3.86 4.56
C SER A 384 -3.20 -3.07 5.86
N GLY A 385 -4.00 -3.39 6.88
CA GLY A 385 -3.91 -2.80 8.21
C GLY A 385 -2.59 -3.08 8.93
N ILE A 386 -2.12 -4.33 8.91
CA ILE A 386 -0.79 -4.71 9.42
C ILE A 386 0.30 -3.89 8.73
N SER A 387 0.24 -3.81 7.40
CA SER A 387 1.21 -3.10 6.60
C SER A 387 1.22 -1.59 6.91
N LEU A 388 0.05 -0.98 7.15
CA LEU A 388 -0.07 0.42 7.57
C LEU A 388 0.53 0.68 8.95
N GLY A 389 0.24 -0.17 9.93
CA GLY A 389 0.79 -0.02 11.28
C GLY A 389 2.31 -0.14 11.28
N ILE A 390 2.85 -1.14 10.57
CA ILE A 390 4.29 -1.31 10.40
C ILE A 390 4.91 -0.11 9.67
N TRP A 391 4.26 0.39 8.62
CA TRP A 391 4.69 1.60 7.92
C TRP A 391 4.76 2.81 8.86
N ALA A 392 3.70 3.05 9.65
CA ALA A 392 3.66 4.17 10.59
C ALA A 392 4.80 4.12 11.62
N GLY A 393 5.10 2.94 12.15
CA GLY A 393 6.19 2.75 13.11
C GLY A 393 7.58 2.90 12.49
N ILE A 394 7.82 2.25 11.35
CA ILE A 394 9.11 2.32 10.63
C ILE A 394 9.45 3.75 10.21
N ARG A 395 8.42 4.55 9.90
CA ARG A 395 8.58 5.94 9.43
C ARG A 395 8.59 6.95 10.56
N GLY A 396 8.32 6.54 11.80
CA GLY A 396 8.25 7.44 12.95
C GLY A 396 7.22 8.56 12.75
N LEU A 397 6.02 8.23 12.26
CA LEU A 397 5.02 9.24 11.92
C LEU A 397 4.53 9.97 13.18
N ASP A 398 4.42 11.30 13.11
CA ASP A 398 3.90 12.08 14.23
C ASP A 398 2.42 11.72 14.50
N VAL A 399 2.19 11.18 15.70
CA VAL A 399 0.88 10.85 16.28
C VAL A 399 -0.10 12.02 16.16
N ARG A 400 0.37 13.26 16.37
CA ARG A 400 -0.48 14.47 16.26
C ARG A 400 -0.96 14.68 14.83
N GLU A 401 -0.11 14.41 13.85
CA GLU A 401 -0.47 14.58 12.44
C GLU A 401 -1.32 13.45 11.90
N MET A 402 -1.15 12.24 12.44
CA MET A 402 -2.07 11.13 12.21
C MET A 402 -3.47 11.46 12.73
N LEU A 403 -3.58 11.93 13.97
CA LEU A 403 -4.86 12.34 14.57
C LEU A 403 -5.48 13.55 13.84
N ARG A 404 -4.67 14.51 13.41
CA ARG A 404 -5.17 15.66 12.65
C ARG A 404 -5.71 15.27 11.28
N SER A 405 -5.16 14.23 10.67
CA SER A 405 -5.62 13.72 9.38
C SER A 405 -6.81 12.77 9.50
N SER A 406 -6.95 12.08 10.63
CA SER A 406 -8.05 11.14 10.89
C SER A 406 -9.25 11.75 11.65
N ALA A 407 -9.09 12.84 12.39
CA ALA A 407 -10.15 13.37 13.22
C ALA A 407 -11.25 14.10 12.41
N PRO A 408 -12.54 13.77 12.62
CA PRO A 408 -13.64 14.36 11.86
C PRO A 408 -14.00 15.81 12.25
N SER A 409 -13.46 16.36 13.34
CA SER A 409 -13.75 17.73 13.77
C SER A 409 -12.55 18.42 14.43
N ARG A 410 -12.21 19.64 13.97
CA ARG A 410 -11.13 20.49 14.51
C ARG A 410 -11.27 20.78 16.02
N ALA A 411 -12.50 20.81 16.55
CA ALA A 411 -12.74 21.01 17.98
C ALA A 411 -12.46 19.74 18.80
N SER A 412 -12.82 18.57 18.27
CA SER A 412 -12.48 17.29 18.87
C SER A 412 -10.98 16.99 18.77
N THR A 413 -10.32 17.44 17.70
CA THR A 413 -8.86 17.32 17.51
C THR A 413 -8.09 18.10 18.57
N LYS A 414 -8.50 19.33 18.94
CA LYS A 414 -7.82 20.08 20.02
C LYS A 414 -7.90 19.34 21.34
N LYS A 415 -9.10 18.86 21.71
CA LYS A 415 -9.31 18.10 22.95
C LYS A 415 -8.54 16.77 22.95
N LEU A 416 -8.60 15.99 21.87
CA LEU A 416 -7.84 14.74 21.75
C LEU A 416 -6.33 14.95 21.76
N ILE A 417 -5.83 16.03 21.15
CA ILE A 417 -4.40 16.38 21.16
C ILE A 417 -3.97 16.89 22.55
N GLU A 418 -4.81 17.66 23.23
CA GLU A 418 -4.58 18.12 24.62
C GLU A 418 -4.60 16.94 25.60
N ASP A 419 -5.50 15.97 25.42
CA ASP A 419 -5.59 14.77 26.25
C ASP A 419 -4.45 13.78 25.98
N ALA A 420 -3.97 13.67 24.73
CA ALA A 420 -2.87 12.76 24.35
C ALA A 420 -1.46 13.34 24.61
N ALA A 421 -1.32 14.66 24.69
CA ALA A 421 -0.05 15.33 24.96
C ALA A 421 0.61 14.93 26.30
N PRO A 422 -0.09 14.91 27.44
CA PRO A 422 0.50 14.51 28.72
C PRO A 422 0.82 13.01 28.77
N THR A 423 0.03 12.16 28.11
CA THR A 423 0.24 10.70 28.11
C THR A 423 1.45 10.30 27.26
N ALA A 424 1.67 10.93 26.11
CA ALA A 424 2.85 10.68 25.28
C ALA A 424 4.16 11.19 25.91
N ILE A 425 4.07 12.20 26.80
CA ILE A 425 5.22 12.70 27.56
C ILE A 425 5.52 11.77 28.74
N SER A 426 4.51 11.29 29.48
CA SER A 426 4.74 10.38 30.61
C SER A 426 5.24 9.01 30.16
N VAL A 427 4.74 8.47 29.04
CA VAL A 427 5.20 7.18 28.50
C VAL A 427 6.67 7.26 28.04
N LYS A 428 7.12 8.42 27.53
CA LYS A 428 8.52 8.66 27.17
C LYS A 428 9.43 8.80 28.39
N GLU A 429 8.94 9.37 29.49
CA GLU A 429 9.66 9.42 30.76
C GLU A 429 9.77 8.02 31.40
N ASP A 430 8.67 7.26 31.43
CA ASP A 430 8.62 5.90 32.00
C ASP A 430 9.48 4.90 31.21
N ALA A 431 9.50 5.00 29.87
CA ALA A 431 10.36 4.18 29.00
C ALA A 431 11.85 4.57 29.12
N GLY A 432 12.15 5.86 29.30
CA GLY A 432 13.51 6.35 29.56
C GLY A 432 14.06 5.90 30.93
N GLU A 433 13.20 5.74 31.92
CA GLU A 433 13.55 5.20 33.24
C GLU A 433 13.78 3.69 33.19
N PHE A 434 12.98 2.94 32.42
CA PHE A 434 13.16 1.50 32.21
C PHE A 434 14.47 1.15 31.47
N ILE A 435 14.91 1.98 30.52
CA ILE A 435 16.17 1.77 29.79
C ILE A 435 17.39 2.05 30.68
N LYS A 436 17.28 2.96 31.65
CA LYS A 436 18.34 3.19 32.66
C LYS A 436 18.38 2.11 33.75
N ALA A 437 17.29 1.37 33.97
CA ALA A 437 17.21 0.31 34.96
C ALA A 437 17.77 -1.05 34.45
N ILE A 438 18.03 -1.20 33.16
CA ILE A 438 18.64 -2.41 32.57
C ILE A 438 20.11 -2.13 32.23
N ASP A 439 20.93 -2.04 33.27
CA ASP A 439 22.38 -2.24 33.15
C ASP A 439 22.84 -3.29 34.18
N PRO A 440 23.17 -4.51 33.73
CA PRO A 440 24.14 -5.33 34.40
C PRO A 440 25.32 -5.58 33.47
N SER A 441 26.37 -4.77 33.66
CA SER A 441 27.75 -5.22 33.79
C SER A 441 28.08 -6.63 33.24
N ARG A 442 28.67 -6.68 32.04
CA ARG A 442 29.67 -7.71 31.66
C ARG A 442 30.42 -7.29 30.40
N SER A 443 31.38 -6.38 30.54
CA SER A 443 32.43 -6.21 29.53
C SER A 443 33.42 -7.38 29.65
N LEU A 444 33.48 -8.19 28.60
CA LEU A 444 34.49 -9.22 28.42
C LEU A 444 35.89 -8.57 28.33
N ARG A 445 36.75 -8.99 29.26
CA ARG A 445 38.20 -8.81 29.28
C ARG A 445 38.82 -8.82 27.88
N ARG A 446 39.45 -7.71 27.47
CA ARG A 446 40.51 -7.73 26.46
C ARG A 446 41.86 -7.58 27.15
N SER A 447 42.63 -8.66 27.06
CA SER A 447 44.01 -8.82 27.53
C SER A 447 44.91 -7.70 27.00
N GLY A 448 45.72 -7.14 27.88
CA GLY A 448 46.59 -6.00 27.59
C GLY A 448 47.85 -6.32 26.79
N ARG A 449 48.46 -5.27 26.24
CA ARG A 449 49.90 -5.19 26.01
C ARG A 449 50.36 -3.73 26.01
N ALA A 450 51.57 -3.55 26.53
CA ALA A 450 52.04 -2.38 27.25
C ALA A 450 52.42 -1.16 26.40
N LYS A 451 52.18 0.00 27.04
CA LYS A 451 52.72 1.33 26.76
C LYS A 451 54.17 1.39 27.27
N LYS A 452 55.14 1.83 26.46
CA LYS A 452 56.48 2.23 26.91
C LYS A 452 56.70 3.69 26.50
N ASN A 453 56.81 4.56 27.50
CA ASN A 453 57.19 5.97 27.36
C ASN A 453 58.73 6.14 27.31
N SER A 454 59.16 7.37 27.00
CA SER A 454 60.48 8.03 27.09
C SER A 454 61.32 7.98 25.80
N ALA A 455 61.96 9.06 25.33
CA ALA A 455 61.96 10.49 25.66
C ALA A 455 62.63 11.21 24.47
N SER A 456 62.29 12.47 24.23
CA SER A 456 63.07 13.42 23.42
C SER A 456 64.24 13.96 24.27
N PRO A 457 65.34 14.53 23.72
CA PRO A 457 65.28 15.82 23.01
C PRO A 457 66.26 16.01 21.81
N ASP A 458 65.84 16.92 20.92
CA ASP A 458 66.54 17.97 20.17
C ASP A 458 67.87 17.77 19.40
N ALA A 459 67.87 18.48 18.26
CA ALA A 459 68.96 19.14 17.53
C ALA A 459 69.60 18.46 16.29
N ASP A 460 69.27 19.08 15.15
CA ASP A 460 70.15 19.54 14.06
C ASP A 460 70.73 18.64 12.94
N GLU A 461 70.58 19.23 11.75
CA GLU A 461 71.46 19.23 10.57
C GLU A 461 71.59 18.03 9.60
N SER A 462 70.94 18.21 8.44
CA SER A 462 71.57 18.29 7.10
C SER A 462 72.06 17.05 6.32
N SER A 463 71.85 17.13 5.00
CA SER A 463 72.48 16.41 3.87
C SER A 463 72.06 14.94 3.65
N SER A 464 71.29 14.61 2.61
CA SER A 464 71.56 14.53 1.16
C SER A 464 72.09 13.15 0.69
N SER A 465 71.81 12.86 -0.60
CA SER A 465 72.19 11.70 -1.43
C SER A 465 71.31 10.43 -1.28
N ALA A 466 70.43 10.07 -2.22
CA ALA A 466 70.54 9.75 -3.66
C ALA A 466 70.78 8.25 -3.96
N SER A 467 69.79 7.59 -4.57
CA SER A 467 69.95 6.53 -5.59
C SER A 467 68.59 6.37 -6.30
N ARG A 468 68.37 6.82 -7.54
CA ARG A 468 68.82 6.34 -8.88
C ARG A 468 68.52 4.86 -9.18
N LEU A 469 67.43 4.64 -9.93
CA LEU A 469 67.19 3.60 -10.96
C LEU A 469 65.99 4.12 -11.78
N ARG A 470 66.08 4.69 -13.00
CA ARG A 470 66.67 4.31 -14.31
C ARG A 470 65.88 3.22 -15.07
N ARG A 471 64.86 3.64 -15.86
CA ARG A 471 64.46 3.04 -17.18
C ARG A 471 63.50 4.02 -17.91
N ARG A 472 63.93 4.74 -18.97
CA ARG A 472 63.92 4.40 -20.44
C ARG A 472 62.49 4.14 -20.97
N GLY A 473 61.89 4.86 -21.93
CA GLY A 473 62.24 6.06 -22.72
C GLY A 473 61.17 6.35 -23.81
N GLN A 474 61.21 7.57 -24.39
CA GLN A 474 60.78 8.01 -25.75
C GLN A 474 59.29 7.85 -26.18
N LEU A 475 58.60 8.76 -26.89
CA LEU A 475 58.94 9.95 -27.70
C LEU A 475 57.72 10.90 -27.86
N ILE A 476 57.98 12.09 -28.41
CA ILE A 476 57.19 13.34 -28.46
C ILE A 476 56.29 13.48 -29.71
N ALA A 477 55.21 14.28 -29.58
CA ALA A 477 54.50 15.16 -30.54
C ALA A 477 52.98 14.84 -30.62
N LYS A 478 52.01 15.73 -30.39
CA LYS A 478 51.88 17.16 -30.76
C LYS A 478 50.82 17.85 -29.88
N GLU A 479 51.00 19.14 -29.62
CA GLU A 479 50.18 20.01 -28.75
C GLU A 479 48.77 20.32 -29.30
N LEU A 480 47.78 20.41 -28.40
CA LEU A 480 46.61 21.31 -28.50
C LEU A 480 46.18 21.76 -27.07
N PRO A 481 45.59 22.96 -26.91
CA PRO A 481 45.74 23.75 -25.68
C PRO A 481 44.67 23.49 -24.60
N LYS A 482 45.19 23.38 -23.37
CA LYS A 482 44.66 23.67 -22.03
C LYS A 482 43.15 23.99 -21.88
N ILE A 483 42.44 23.06 -21.24
CA ILE A 483 41.34 23.35 -20.29
C ILE A 483 41.89 22.99 -18.90
N PRO A 484 41.73 23.82 -17.84
CA PRO A 484 42.32 23.53 -16.55
C PRO A 484 41.66 22.29 -15.93
N SER A 485 42.43 21.20 -15.87
CA SER A 485 42.11 20.01 -15.09
C SER A 485 42.20 20.35 -13.61
N ILE A 486 41.09 20.15 -12.90
CA ILE A 486 41.01 20.18 -11.45
C ILE A 486 41.96 19.11 -10.90
N ASP A 487 42.91 19.57 -10.10
CA ASP A 487 43.89 18.78 -9.37
C ASP A 487 43.14 17.92 -8.34
N VAL A 488 43.11 16.60 -8.56
CA VAL A 488 42.58 15.65 -7.58
C VAL A 488 43.66 15.43 -6.54
N ASN A 489 43.71 16.35 -5.58
CA ASN A 489 44.39 16.13 -4.31
C ASN A 489 43.59 15.09 -3.53
N ASP A 490 44.26 14.00 -3.13
CA ASP A 490 43.82 13.02 -2.12
C ASP A 490 43.75 13.69 -0.72
N ALA A 491 42.90 14.70 -0.57
CA ALA A 491 42.56 15.28 0.72
C ALA A 491 41.44 14.43 1.35
N PRO A 492 41.56 14.04 2.63
CA PRO A 492 40.45 13.43 3.37
C PRO A 492 39.20 14.32 3.27
N TYR A 493 38.07 13.72 2.91
CA TYR A 493 36.79 14.40 2.84
C TYR A 493 36.47 15.05 4.19
N HIS A 494 36.50 16.38 4.23
CA HIS A 494 35.96 17.16 5.34
C HIS A 494 34.52 17.54 4.96
N PRO A 495 33.48 17.07 5.68
CA PRO A 495 32.12 17.50 5.42
C PRO A 495 32.03 19.02 5.62
N ILE A 496 31.50 19.71 4.62
CA ILE A 496 31.17 21.13 4.71
C ILE A 496 30.01 21.24 5.71
N GLU A 497 30.21 21.97 6.81
CA GLU A 497 29.15 22.33 7.76
C GLU A 497 28.08 23.16 7.01
N GLY A 498 27.10 22.46 6.43
CA GLY A 498 26.12 23.07 5.52
C GLY A 498 25.21 22.08 4.81
N ASP A 499 25.55 20.80 4.74
CA ASP A 499 24.61 19.75 4.33
C ASP A 499 23.52 19.60 5.40
N ARG A 500 22.50 20.46 5.30
CA ARG A 500 21.21 20.22 5.94
C ARG A 500 20.79 18.81 5.54
N LEU A 501 20.62 17.93 6.53
CA LEU A 501 20.05 16.61 6.36
C LEU A 501 18.86 16.72 5.40
N GLU A 502 18.94 16.00 4.27
CA GLU A 502 17.91 16.04 3.24
C GLU A 502 16.56 15.62 3.87
N GLU A 503 15.65 16.59 3.92
CA GLU A 503 14.34 16.48 4.56
C GLU A 503 13.56 15.32 3.95
N GLY A 504 13.30 14.30 4.78
CA GLY A 504 12.64 13.08 4.34
C GLY A 504 13.54 11.86 4.13
N ASP A 505 14.81 11.87 4.53
CA ASP A 505 15.53 10.60 4.76
C ASP A 505 15.99 10.41 6.21
N GLU A 506 15.36 11.16 7.12
CA GLU A 506 15.46 10.93 8.55
C GLU A 506 14.74 9.61 8.89
N CYS A 507 15.51 8.52 8.98
CA CYS A 507 15.10 7.36 9.76
C CYS A 507 15.11 7.78 11.22
N VAL A 508 13.98 8.30 11.70
CA VAL A 508 13.70 8.44 13.12
C VAL A 508 13.73 7.02 13.72
N GLU A 509 14.28 6.87 14.92
CA GLU A 509 14.20 5.63 15.67
C GLU A 509 12.72 5.18 15.73
N GLY A 510 12.46 3.92 15.37
CA GLY A 510 11.10 3.47 15.08
C GLY A 510 10.14 3.79 16.22
N ASP A 511 9.13 4.61 15.92
CA ASP A 511 8.15 5.03 16.91
C ASP A 511 6.96 4.07 16.89
N TRP A 512 7.04 3.02 17.71
CA TRP A 512 5.98 2.03 17.82
C TRP A 512 4.69 2.60 18.42
N GLU A 513 4.69 3.81 19.00
CA GLU A 513 3.47 4.51 19.40
C GLU A 513 2.63 4.87 18.16
N ALA A 514 3.28 5.30 17.08
CA ALA A 514 2.61 5.59 15.80
C ALA A 514 1.98 4.32 15.21
N ALA A 515 2.67 3.17 15.32
CA ALA A 515 2.14 1.88 14.90
C ALA A 515 0.90 1.48 15.73
N ALA A 516 0.99 1.60 17.05
CA ALA A 516 -0.12 1.30 17.96
C ALA A 516 -1.32 2.23 17.70
N LEU A 517 -1.09 3.52 17.49
CA LEU A 517 -2.14 4.48 17.13
C LEU A 517 -2.78 4.11 15.78
N ALA A 518 -1.99 3.78 14.76
CA ALA A 518 -2.52 3.38 13.45
C ALA A 518 -3.49 2.19 13.62
N TRP A 519 -3.10 1.19 14.39
CA TRP A 519 -3.94 0.04 14.70
C TRP A 519 -5.19 0.39 15.50
N GLY A 520 -5.08 1.28 16.49
CA GLY A 520 -6.23 1.78 17.24
C GLY A 520 -7.24 2.49 16.35
N ILE A 521 -6.76 3.35 15.45
CA ILE A 521 -7.60 4.07 14.48
C ILE A 521 -8.23 3.09 13.48
N ILE A 522 -7.49 2.11 12.96
CA ILE A 522 -8.04 1.10 12.03
C ILE A 522 -9.10 0.24 12.72
N SER A 523 -8.86 -0.16 13.97
CA SER A 523 -9.77 -1.01 14.73
C SER A 523 -11.09 -0.30 15.08
N THR A 524 -11.04 1.02 15.32
CA THR A 524 -12.22 1.82 15.70
C THR A 524 -12.94 2.48 14.52
N GLY A 525 -12.19 3.02 13.55
CA GLY A 525 -12.70 3.78 12.41
C GLY A 525 -12.69 3.02 11.08
N GLY A 526 -12.12 1.82 11.04
CA GLY A 526 -11.93 1.04 9.82
C GLY A 526 -10.69 1.45 9.02
N LEU A 527 -10.41 0.68 7.98
CA LEU A 527 -9.21 0.80 7.14
C LEU A 527 -9.12 2.17 6.45
N GLY A 528 -10.25 2.75 6.02
CA GLY A 528 -10.26 4.06 5.36
C GLY A 528 -9.80 5.21 6.26
N VAL A 529 -10.26 5.22 7.51
CA VAL A 529 -9.88 6.25 8.50
C VAL A 529 -8.43 6.08 8.94
N GLY A 530 -8.01 4.84 9.21
CA GLY A 530 -6.61 4.52 9.52
C GLY A 530 -5.64 4.88 8.40
N SER A 531 -5.99 4.52 7.16
CA SER A 531 -5.21 4.88 5.96
C SER A 531 -5.11 6.40 5.79
N ALA A 532 -6.20 7.14 5.98
CA ALA A 532 -6.18 8.60 5.89
C ALA A 532 -5.29 9.24 6.96
N GLY A 533 -5.29 8.69 8.18
CA GLY A 533 -4.39 9.09 9.25
C GLY A 533 -2.91 8.88 8.90
N VAL A 534 -2.55 7.65 8.54
CA VAL A 534 -1.16 7.26 8.23
C VAL A 534 -0.63 8.00 6.99
N TYR A 535 -1.35 7.95 5.87
CA TYR A 535 -0.91 8.61 4.64
C TYR A 535 -0.94 10.13 4.74
N GLY A 536 -1.90 10.70 5.47
CA GLY A 536 -1.95 12.14 5.72
C GLY A 536 -0.78 12.63 6.56
N ALA A 537 -0.36 11.85 7.55
CA ALA A 537 0.84 12.13 8.34
C ALA A 537 2.13 11.99 7.51
N GLU A 538 2.27 10.92 6.72
CA GLU A 538 3.44 10.71 5.84
C GLU A 538 3.62 11.88 4.84
N VAL A 539 2.53 12.36 4.25
CA VAL A 539 2.55 13.47 3.29
C VAL A 539 2.92 14.80 3.95
N ARG A 540 2.81 14.92 5.28
CA ARG A 540 3.05 16.18 6.02
C ARG A 540 4.30 16.18 6.88
N ALA A 541 4.82 15.01 7.25
CA ALA A 541 6.10 14.86 7.95
C ALA A 541 7.29 15.35 7.09
N ARG A 542 7.03 15.80 5.86
CA ARG A 542 7.94 16.18 4.77
C ARG A 542 7.20 17.19 3.91
#